data_AF-S7VHU9-F1
#
_entry.id   AF-S7VHU9-F1
#
_cell.length_a   1.000
_cell.length_b   1.000
_cell.length_c   1.000
_cell.angle_alpha   90.00
_cell.angle_beta   90.00
_cell.angle_gamma   90.00
#
_symmetry.space_group_name_H-M   'P 1'
#
loop_
_entity.id
_entity.type
_entity.pdbx_description
1 polymer ?
#
loop_
_entity_poly.entity_id
_entity_poly.type
_entity_poly.pdbx_seq_one_letter_code
_entity_poly.pdbx_strand_id
1 'polypeptide(L)'
;MKQKDQPELQSAQLFKYEITEGSFENHAIKTMAITDDKKQKATVINLDLEQSVSISQLHIDVDNTFDYYRPLKIEYKSDSVKTEKGWKYSYRTIKNETLNSLEANRFKISNTIAKDLKITIYNGDNQPLTIKDISVKGYEHQLVGRFTEPANYMLVYGNPAARTPNYDIAKFETKIPKALKALKIGAEQVIIKQKQEKVKPLFENSYWLWAIILVVILILGGFTLKMLKKS
;
A
#
# COMPACT_ATOMS: atom_id res chain seq x y z
N MET A 1 -1.90 -17.22 65.98
CA MET A 1 -1.63 -18.43 65.16
C MET A 1 -1.13 -17.94 63.80
N LYS A 2 0.12 -18.21 63.43
CA LYS A 2 0.68 -17.82 62.12
C LYS A 2 0.41 -18.96 61.12
N GLN A 3 -0.30 -18.66 60.04
CA GLN A 3 -0.52 -19.57 58.93
C GLN A 3 0.83 -19.88 58.26
N LYS A 4 1.16 -21.17 58.15
CA LYS A 4 2.49 -21.68 57.82
C LYS A 4 2.42 -22.56 56.57
N ASP A 5 1.80 -22.06 55.51
CA ASP A 5 1.81 -22.76 54.22
C ASP A 5 2.34 -21.81 53.15
N GLN A 6 3.54 -22.10 52.67
CA GLN A 6 4.09 -21.46 51.48
C GLN A 6 3.33 -21.97 50.26
N PRO A 7 2.91 -21.09 49.34
CA PRO A 7 2.20 -21.52 48.14
C PRO A 7 3.10 -22.38 47.26
N GLU A 8 2.68 -23.63 47.00
CA GLU A 8 3.33 -24.52 46.04
C GLU A 8 2.79 -24.27 44.63
N LEU A 9 3.70 -24.09 43.67
CA LEU A 9 3.38 -23.97 42.26
C LEU A 9 2.93 -25.35 41.72
N GLN A 10 1.63 -25.56 41.56
CA GLN A 10 1.09 -26.85 41.13
C GLN A 10 1.39 -27.17 39.65
N SER A 11 1.42 -26.17 38.77
CA SER A 11 1.88 -26.34 37.38
C SER A 11 2.20 -25.02 36.71
N ALA A 12 3.07 -25.07 35.71
CA ALA A 12 3.28 -24.01 34.74
C ALA A 12 3.09 -24.62 33.34
N GLN A 13 2.25 -24.00 32.52
CA GLN A 13 2.05 -24.40 31.13
C GLN A 13 2.73 -23.39 30.21
N LEU A 14 3.64 -23.88 29.36
CA LEU A 14 4.27 -23.07 28.32
C LEU A 14 3.60 -23.39 26.99
N PHE A 15 2.89 -22.41 26.42
CA PHE A 15 2.34 -22.53 25.07
C PHE A 15 3.39 -22.05 24.07
N LYS A 16 3.97 -22.97 23.30
CA LYS A 16 4.81 -22.63 22.14
C LYS A 16 3.91 -22.51 20.92
N TYR A 17 3.59 -21.29 20.52
CA TYR A 17 2.98 -21.04 19.22
C TYR A 17 4.07 -21.10 18.16
N GLU A 18 4.05 -22.14 17.35
CA GLU A 18 4.95 -22.27 16.20
C GLU A 18 4.31 -21.53 15.02
N ILE A 19 4.70 -20.26 14.84
CA ILE A 19 4.37 -19.52 13.64
C ILE A 19 5.22 -20.10 12.53
N THR A 20 4.61 -20.76 11.54
CA THR A 20 5.33 -21.13 10.31
C THR A 20 5.89 -19.86 9.69
N GLU A 21 7.21 -19.78 9.55
CA GLU A 21 7.85 -18.68 8.83
C GLU A 21 7.33 -18.70 7.39
N GLY A 22 6.66 -17.63 6.97
CA GLY A 22 6.22 -17.49 5.58
C GLY A 22 7.42 -17.54 4.63
N SER A 23 7.21 -18.05 3.42
CA SER A 23 8.20 -17.94 2.35
C SER A 23 8.38 -16.45 2.01
N PHE A 24 9.63 -16.02 1.85
CA PHE A 24 9.96 -14.64 1.49
C PHE A 24 10.60 -14.58 0.11
N GLU A 25 10.21 -13.58 -0.64
CA GLU A 25 10.89 -13.17 -1.89
C GLU A 25 11.71 -11.90 -1.65
N ASN A 26 12.90 -11.83 -2.26
CA ASN A 26 13.72 -10.63 -2.27
C ASN A 26 13.25 -9.72 -3.42
N HIS A 27 13.10 -8.43 -3.12
CA HIS A 27 12.73 -7.43 -4.10
C HIS A 27 13.95 -6.70 -4.61
N ALA A 28 14.06 -6.60 -5.94
CA ALA A 28 15.17 -5.91 -6.58
C ALA A 28 15.08 -4.39 -6.35
N ILE A 29 16.20 -3.81 -5.89
CA ILE A 29 16.36 -2.38 -5.71
C ILE A 29 16.98 -1.81 -6.98
N LYS A 30 16.23 -0.94 -7.66
CA LYS A 30 16.69 -0.26 -8.87
C LYS A 30 17.71 0.83 -8.55
N THR A 31 17.42 1.66 -7.54
CA THR A 31 18.37 2.68 -7.07
C THR A 31 18.32 2.83 -5.56
N MET A 32 19.48 3.12 -4.98
CA MET A 32 19.65 3.48 -3.58
C MET A 32 20.47 4.77 -3.50
N ALA A 33 19.90 5.81 -2.92
CA ALA A 33 20.56 7.09 -2.71
C ALA A 33 20.62 7.39 -1.22
N ILE A 34 21.83 7.52 -0.69
CA ILE A 34 22.08 7.86 0.71
C ILE A 34 22.54 9.32 0.77
N THR A 35 21.92 10.11 1.63
CA THR A 35 22.22 11.53 1.82
C THR A 35 22.33 11.83 3.30
N ASP A 36 23.38 12.56 3.68
CA ASP A 36 23.53 13.08 5.03
C ASP A 36 22.90 14.47 5.14
N ASP A 37 21.74 14.56 5.78
CA ASP A 37 21.06 15.82 6.06
C ASP A 37 21.60 16.41 7.37
N LYS A 38 22.58 17.30 7.21
CA LYS A 38 23.20 18.04 8.32
C LYS A 38 22.22 18.94 9.08
N LYS A 39 21.15 19.41 8.44
CA LYS A 39 20.16 20.29 9.10
C LYS A 39 19.26 19.50 10.04
N GLN A 40 18.85 18.31 9.60
CA GLN A 40 18.04 17.40 10.41
C GLN A 40 18.87 16.49 11.31
N LYS A 41 20.21 16.54 11.22
CA LYS A 41 21.13 15.64 11.89
C LYS A 41 20.73 14.17 11.65
N ALA A 42 20.49 13.83 10.39
CA ALA A 42 19.95 12.55 10.00
C ALA A 42 20.53 12.05 8.66
N THR A 43 20.65 10.74 8.54
CA THR A 43 20.95 10.09 7.26
C THR A 43 19.62 9.69 6.62
N VAL A 44 19.37 10.18 5.40
CA VAL A 44 18.18 9.86 4.61
C VAL A 44 18.59 8.91 3.49
N ILE A 45 17.92 7.77 3.41
CA ILE A 45 18.12 6.75 2.39
C ILE A 45 16.84 6.65 1.56
N ASN A 46 16.94 6.95 0.28
CA ASN A 46 15.84 6.79 -0.68
C ASN A 46 16.10 5.54 -1.51
N LEU A 47 15.14 4.61 -1.51
CA LEU A 47 15.18 3.36 -2.27
C LEU A 47 14.06 3.38 -3.31
N ASP A 48 14.41 3.14 -4.57
CA ASP A 48 13.46 2.87 -5.66
C ASP A 48 13.55 1.38 -6.02
N LEU A 49 12.44 0.66 -5.87
CA LEU A 49 12.32 -0.73 -6.28
C LEU A 49 12.00 -0.81 -7.78
N GLU A 50 12.32 -1.92 -8.43
CA GLU A 50 12.04 -2.09 -9.86
C GLU A 50 10.54 -1.95 -10.18
N GLN A 51 9.70 -2.52 -9.32
CA GLN A 51 8.25 -2.53 -9.46
C GLN A 51 7.57 -2.29 -8.11
N SER A 52 6.27 -1.98 -8.15
CA SER A 52 5.47 -1.83 -6.94
C SER A 52 5.17 -3.23 -6.38
N VAL A 53 5.74 -3.54 -5.21
CA VAL A 53 5.68 -4.88 -4.59
C VAL A 53 5.17 -4.81 -3.16
N SER A 54 4.71 -5.95 -2.65
CA SER A 54 4.31 -6.09 -1.25
C SER A 54 5.54 -6.31 -0.37
N ILE A 55 5.75 -5.43 0.61
CA ILE A 55 6.92 -5.44 1.49
C ILE A 55 6.47 -5.78 2.91
N SER A 56 7.19 -6.71 3.54
CA SER A 56 6.90 -7.23 4.88
C SER A 56 8.13 -7.24 5.78
N GLN A 57 9.34 -7.13 5.21
CA GLN A 57 10.58 -7.05 5.99
C GLN A 57 11.62 -6.18 5.27
N LEU A 58 12.36 -5.40 6.07
CA LEU A 58 13.52 -4.63 5.66
C LEU A 58 14.71 -5.08 6.50
N HIS A 59 15.88 -5.25 5.89
CA HIS A 59 17.13 -5.49 6.61
C HIS A 59 18.18 -4.49 6.17
N ILE A 60 18.84 -3.87 7.15
CA ILE A 60 19.88 -2.86 6.93
C ILE A 60 21.19 -3.41 7.49
N ASP A 61 22.19 -3.57 6.62
CA ASP A 61 23.56 -3.96 7.00
C ASP A 61 24.41 -2.71 7.17
N VAL A 62 25.11 -2.60 8.30
CA VAL A 62 25.92 -1.45 8.69
C VAL A 62 27.37 -1.90 8.81
N ASP A 63 28.27 -1.21 8.12
CA ASP A 63 29.68 -1.60 8.02
C ASP A 63 30.53 -1.12 9.22
N ASN A 64 29.98 -0.24 10.06
CA ASN A 64 30.72 0.30 11.20
C ASN A 64 30.99 -0.76 12.25
N THR A 65 32.20 -0.74 12.81
CA THR A 65 32.65 -1.68 13.85
C THR A 65 32.39 -1.21 15.28
N PHE A 66 31.86 0.01 15.46
CA PHE A 66 31.55 0.59 16.77
C PHE A 66 30.08 0.41 17.12
N ASP A 67 29.76 0.46 18.40
CA ASP A 67 28.38 0.33 18.87
C ASP A 67 27.51 1.55 18.54
N TYR A 68 26.27 1.29 18.14
CA TYR A 68 25.31 2.34 17.80
C TYR A 68 23.91 1.97 18.28
N TYR A 69 23.12 3.00 18.57
CA TYR A 69 21.71 2.89 18.93
C TYR A 69 21.00 4.16 18.46
N ARG A 70 20.33 4.09 17.31
CA ARG A 70 19.78 5.27 16.61
C ARG A 70 18.31 5.09 16.25
N PRO A 71 17.45 6.07 16.54
CA PRO A 71 16.08 6.05 16.05
C PRO A 71 16.05 5.98 14.52
N LEU A 72 15.13 5.18 14.01
CA LEU A 72 14.92 4.88 12.60
C LEU A 72 13.46 5.13 12.27
N LYS A 73 13.20 5.79 11.14
CA LYS A 73 11.87 5.95 10.57
C LYS A 73 11.83 5.37 9.16
N ILE A 74 10.88 4.47 8.91
CA ILE A 74 10.65 3.85 7.61
C ILE A 74 9.34 4.40 7.04
N GLU A 75 9.42 4.99 5.86
CA GLU A 75 8.30 5.60 5.13
C GLU A 75 8.23 5.07 3.70
N TYR A 76 7.06 5.18 3.08
CA TYR A 76 6.90 4.96 1.64
C TYR A 76 6.23 6.16 0.98
N LYS A 77 6.49 6.34 -0.31
CA LYS A 77 5.82 7.34 -1.14
C LYS A 77 4.39 6.89 -1.41
N SER A 78 3.40 7.56 -0.80
CA SER A 78 1.99 7.21 -0.93
C SER A 78 1.29 7.92 -2.07
N ASP A 79 1.74 9.13 -2.41
CA ASP A 79 1.13 9.95 -3.46
C ASP A 79 2.14 10.98 -4.01
N SER A 80 1.87 11.51 -5.19
CA SER A 80 2.65 12.56 -5.83
C SER A 80 1.73 13.55 -6.54
N VAL A 81 1.88 14.84 -6.23
CA VAL A 81 1.11 15.91 -6.86
C VAL A 81 2.05 16.79 -7.66
N LYS A 82 1.74 17.01 -8.94
CA LYS A 82 2.48 17.95 -9.78
C LYS A 82 2.03 19.37 -9.45
N THR A 83 2.97 20.21 -9.03
CA THR A 83 2.75 21.65 -8.79
C THR A 83 3.54 22.48 -9.81
N GLU A 84 3.25 23.77 -9.91
CA GLU A 84 4.02 24.71 -10.74
C GLU A 84 5.51 24.75 -10.37
N LYS A 85 5.85 24.43 -9.11
CA LYS A 85 7.22 24.37 -8.58
C LYS A 85 7.86 22.99 -8.68
N GLY A 86 7.19 22.03 -9.33
CA GLY A 86 7.64 20.65 -9.47
C GLY A 86 6.79 19.63 -8.71
N TRP A 87 7.29 18.39 -8.63
CA TRP A 87 6.59 17.30 -7.95
C TRP A 87 6.68 17.44 -6.43
N LYS A 88 5.54 17.35 -5.75
CA LYS A 88 5.45 17.23 -4.30
C LYS A 88 5.07 15.80 -3.95
N TYR A 89 5.92 15.12 -3.19
CA TYR A 89 5.71 13.74 -2.77
C TYR A 89 5.12 13.68 -1.36
N SER A 90 4.09 12.87 -1.18
CA SER A 90 3.51 12.57 0.12
C SER A 90 4.06 11.24 0.62
N TYR A 91 4.53 11.22 1.86
CA TYR A 91 5.08 10.04 2.51
C TYR A 91 4.17 9.61 3.65
N ARG A 92 4.00 8.29 3.80
CA ARG A 92 3.33 7.68 4.94
C ARG A 92 4.32 6.84 5.73
N THR A 93 4.29 6.98 7.04
CA THR A 93 5.14 6.20 7.94
C THR A 93 4.62 4.78 8.04
N ILE A 94 5.50 3.81 7.77
CA ILE A 94 5.22 2.38 7.96
C ILE A 94 5.55 2.00 9.39
N LYS A 95 6.73 2.38 9.86
CA LYS A 95 7.24 1.98 11.17
C LYS A 95 8.29 2.97 11.67
N ASN A 96 8.30 3.18 12.98
CA ASN A 96 9.41 3.79 13.71
C ASN A 96 10.05 2.70 14.55
N GLU A 97 11.37 2.60 14.56
CA GLU A 97 12.11 1.57 15.30
C GLU A 97 13.50 2.09 15.69
N THR A 98 14.37 1.24 16.23
CA THR A 98 15.78 1.58 16.50
C THR A 98 16.72 0.72 15.68
N LEU A 99 17.64 1.36 14.95
CA LEU A 99 18.80 0.73 14.33
C LEU A 99 19.92 0.62 15.37
N ASN A 100 20.38 -0.60 15.68
CA ASN A 100 21.35 -0.83 16.76
C ASN A 100 22.37 -1.94 16.45
N SER A 101 23.52 -1.96 17.12
CA SER A 101 24.57 -2.99 16.95
C SER A 101 24.31 -4.29 17.73
N LEU A 102 23.26 -4.36 18.54
CA LEU A 102 22.95 -5.51 19.40
C LEU A 102 22.16 -6.61 18.66
N GLU A 103 21.47 -6.25 17.59
CA GLU A 103 20.59 -7.15 16.83
C GLU A 103 20.94 -7.16 15.34
N ALA A 104 20.39 -8.14 14.62
CA ALA A 104 20.59 -8.28 13.18
C ALA A 104 19.93 -7.18 12.32
N ASN A 105 19.32 -6.14 12.90
CA ASN A 105 18.65 -5.04 12.18
C ASN A 105 17.69 -5.51 11.08
N ARG A 106 16.83 -6.49 11.44
CA ARG A 106 15.76 -7.02 10.59
C ARG A 106 14.42 -6.49 11.07
N PHE A 107 13.89 -5.53 10.34
CA PHE A 107 12.66 -4.83 10.67
C PHE A 107 11.47 -5.52 10.00
N LYS A 108 10.67 -6.23 10.79
CA LYS A 108 9.33 -6.68 10.36
C LYS A 108 8.41 -5.47 10.25
N ILE A 109 7.77 -5.30 9.11
CA ILE A 109 6.84 -4.20 8.81
C ILE A 109 5.46 -4.75 8.44
N SER A 110 4.42 -3.93 8.59
CA SER A 110 3.09 -4.28 8.10
C SER A 110 3.13 -4.45 6.58
N ASN A 111 2.42 -5.45 6.07
CA ASN A 111 2.40 -5.75 4.63
C ASN A 111 1.94 -4.50 3.84
N THR A 112 2.89 -3.86 3.15
CA THR A 112 2.70 -2.56 2.51
C THR A 112 3.11 -2.65 1.05
N ILE A 113 2.22 -2.30 0.14
CA ILE A 113 2.54 -2.20 -1.28
C ILE A 113 3.23 -0.87 -1.52
N ALA A 114 4.50 -0.90 -1.94
CA ALA A 114 5.27 0.28 -2.25
C ALA A 114 6.29 0.02 -3.37
N LYS A 115 6.64 1.10 -4.06
CA LYS A 115 7.76 1.12 -5.00
C LYS A 115 8.93 1.94 -4.44
N ASP A 116 8.63 3.06 -3.80
CA ASP A 116 9.65 3.95 -3.25
C ASP A 116 9.59 3.95 -1.71
N LEU A 117 10.73 3.67 -1.08
CA LEU A 117 10.92 3.76 0.36
C LEU A 117 11.83 4.93 0.70
N LYS A 118 11.56 5.55 1.84
CA LYS A 118 12.45 6.53 2.47
C LYS A 118 12.71 6.13 3.90
N ILE A 119 13.97 5.92 4.22
CA ILE A 119 14.44 5.50 5.53
C ILE A 119 15.24 6.67 6.12
N THR A 120 14.88 7.10 7.32
CA THR A 120 15.58 8.19 8.01
C THR A 120 16.19 7.66 9.30
N ILE A 121 17.51 7.71 9.40
CA ILE A 121 18.28 7.36 10.61
C ILE A 121 18.65 8.66 11.29
N TYR A 122 18.16 8.89 12.51
CA TYR A 122 18.46 10.09 13.27
C TYR A 122 19.82 9.94 13.96
N ASN A 123 20.81 10.71 13.48
CA ASN A 123 22.19 10.62 13.96
C ASN A 123 22.41 11.39 15.26
N GLY A 124 21.65 12.48 15.46
CA GLY A 124 21.92 13.42 16.54
C GLY A 124 23.31 14.03 16.37
N ASP A 125 24.10 14.08 17.44
CA ASP A 125 25.48 14.61 17.39
C ASP A 125 26.51 13.56 16.94
N ASN A 126 26.07 12.35 16.56
CA ASN A 126 26.95 11.31 16.08
C ASN A 126 27.25 11.45 14.58
N GLN A 127 28.43 10.97 14.16
CA GLN A 127 28.77 10.81 12.75
C GLN A 127 27.80 9.86 12.03
N PRO A 128 27.45 10.07 10.74
CA PRO A 128 26.63 9.15 9.96
C PRO A 128 27.18 7.71 9.98
N LEU A 129 26.27 6.72 9.94
CA LEU A 129 26.65 5.32 9.76
C LEU A 129 26.96 5.03 8.28
N THR A 130 27.92 4.14 8.04
CA THR A 130 28.24 3.56 6.73
C THR A 130 27.30 2.39 6.48
N ILE A 131 26.34 2.59 5.57
CA ILE A 131 25.38 1.54 5.19
C ILE A 131 26.02 0.68 4.11
N LYS A 132 26.17 -0.61 4.39
CA LYS A 132 26.79 -1.58 3.48
C LYS A 132 25.79 -2.07 2.43
N ASP A 133 24.63 -2.53 2.89
CA ASP A 133 23.59 -3.05 2.03
C ASP A 133 22.20 -2.88 2.67
N ILE A 134 21.17 -2.89 1.84
CA ILE A 134 19.78 -2.94 2.28
C ILE A 134 19.06 -4.01 1.46
N SER A 135 18.39 -4.93 2.13
CA SER A 135 17.50 -5.90 1.49
C SER A 135 16.05 -5.68 1.87
N VAL A 136 15.19 -5.77 0.86
CA VAL A 136 13.75 -5.58 0.98
C VAL A 136 13.08 -6.90 0.63
N LYS A 137 12.22 -7.41 1.52
CA LYS A 137 11.55 -8.70 1.35
C LYS A 137 10.04 -8.57 1.46
N GLY A 138 9.34 -9.39 0.68
CA GLY A 138 7.90 -9.59 0.72
C GLY A 138 7.55 -11.03 1.06
N TYR A 139 6.31 -11.27 1.47
CA TYR A 139 5.80 -12.64 1.50
C TYR A 139 5.55 -13.11 0.07
N GLU A 140 5.92 -14.35 -0.22
CA GLU A 140 5.53 -14.99 -1.46
C GLU A 140 4.01 -15.21 -1.45
N HIS A 141 3.31 -14.65 -2.44
CA HIS A 141 1.87 -14.80 -2.57
C HIS A 141 1.54 -15.84 -3.65
N GLN A 142 0.73 -16.82 -3.27
CA GLN A 142 0.28 -17.88 -4.18
C GLN A 142 -1.25 -17.84 -4.34
N LEU A 143 -1.70 -18.05 -5.58
CA LEU A 143 -3.12 -18.26 -5.89
C LEU A 143 -3.34 -19.73 -6.20
N VAL A 144 -4.18 -20.40 -5.40
CA VAL A 144 -4.51 -21.81 -5.58
C VAL A 144 -5.94 -21.95 -6.07
N GLY A 145 -6.12 -22.64 -7.20
CA GLY A 145 -7.41 -22.94 -7.79
C GLY A 145 -7.62 -24.43 -7.96
N ARG A 146 -8.88 -24.89 -7.79
CA ARG A 146 -9.29 -26.25 -8.16
C ARG A 146 -10.06 -26.18 -9.48
N PHE A 147 -9.56 -26.89 -10.48
CA PHE A 147 -10.17 -26.99 -11.80
C PHE A 147 -10.69 -28.42 -11.99
N THR A 148 -12.01 -28.56 -12.19
CA THR A 148 -12.68 -29.86 -12.34
C THR A 148 -12.93 -30.22 -13.80
N GLU A 149 -12.86 -29.23 -14.70
CA GLU A 149 -13.19 -29.38 -16.11
C GLU A 149 -12.08 -28.79 -16.99
N PRO A 150 -11.84 -29.36 -18.18
CA PRO A 150 -10.95 -28.74 -19.15
C PRO A 150 -11.61 -27.48 -19.73
N ALA A 151 -11.07 -26.31 -19.40
CA ALA A 151 -11.53 -25.02 -19.90
C ALA A 151 -10.40 -24.00 -20.01
N ASN A 152 -10.67 -22.91 -20.74
CA ASN A 152 -9.81 -21.74 -20.77
C ASN A 152 -10.16 -20.82 -19.59
N TYR A 153 -9.32 -20.83 -18.55
CA TYR A 153 -9.49 -19.99 -17.38
C TYR A 153 -8.75 -18.66 -17.54
N MET A 154 -9.32 -17.60 -16.97
CA MET A 154 -8.72 -16.26 -16.96
C MET A 154 -8.63 -15.74 -15.52
N LEU A 155 -7.48 -15.19 -15.15
CA LEU A 155 -7.33 -14.41 -13.92
C LEU A 155 -7.61 -12.95 -14.24
N VAL A 156 -8.72 -12.42 -13.71
CA VAL A 156 -9.13 -11.03 -13.94
C VAL A 156 -8.99 -10.25 -12.63
N TYR A 157 -8.30 -9.12 -12.67
CA TYR A 157 -8.03 -8.27 -11.51
C TYR A 157 -8.22 -6.78 -11.85
N GLY A 158 -8.10 -5.91 -10.83
CA GLY A 158 -8.18 -4.46 -11.00
C GLY A 158 -9.60 -3.87 -10.90
N ASN A 159 -10.62 -4.66 -10.56
CA ASN A 159 -11.97 -4.16 -10.31
C ASN A 159 -12.19 -3.88 -8.80
N PRO A 160 -12.17 -2.60 -8.34
CA PRO A 160 -12.36 -2.27 -6.93
C PRO A 160 -13.78 -2.56 -6.43
N ALA A 161 -14.76 -2.76 -7.33
CA ALA A 161 -16.12 -3.14 -6.98
C ALA A 161 -16.34 -4.67 -6.97
N ALA A 162 -15.31 -5.47 -7.25
CA ALA A 162 -15.40 -6.92 -7.18
C ALA A 162 -15.65 -7.38 -5.75
N ARG A 163 -16.56 -8.34 -5.57
CA ARG A 163 -16.80 -8.98 -4.28
C ARG A 163 -15.85 -10.16 -4.11
N THR A 164 -15.40 -10.39 -2.89
CA THR A 164 -14.64 -11.60 -2.55
C THR A 164 -15.51 -12.82 -2.83
N PRO A 165 -15.02 -13.79 -3.63
CA PRO A 165 -15.79 -15.01 -3.89
C PRO A 165 -15.85 -15.89 -2.63
N ASN A 166 -16.95 -16.62 -2.47
CA ASN A 166 -17.11 -17.60 -1.40
C ASN A 166 -16.97 -19.02 -1.98
N TYR A 167 -15.77 -19.59 -1.85
CA TYR A 167 -15.47 -20.94 -2.31
C TYR A 167 -15.20 -21.88 -1.13
N ASP A 168 -15.64 -23.14 -1.25
CA ASP A 168 -15.40 -24.16 -0.23
C ASP A 168 -13.91 -24.42 -0.01
N ILE A 169 -13.07 -24.28 -1.03
CA ILE A 169 -11.61 -24.50 -0.91
C ILE A 169 -10.97 -23.64 0.19
N ALA A 170 -11.51 -22.45 0.44
CA ALA A 170 -11.06 -21.57 1.52
C ALA A 170 -11.35 -22.13 2.93
N LYS A 171 -12.26 -23.11 3.07
CA LYS A 171 -12.56 -23.80 4.33
C LYS A 171 -11.68 -25.03 4.57
N PHE A 172 -10.91 -25.44 3.56
CA PHE A 172 -10.13 -26.68 3.56
C PHE A 172 -8.65 -26.44 3.26
N GLU A 173 -8.09 -25.32 3.74
CA GLU A 173 -6.68 -24.95 3.51
C GLU A 173 -5.70 -26.08 3.88
N THR A 174 -5.94 -26.78 5.00
CA THR A 174 -5.11 -27.90 5.47
C THR A 174 -5.23 -29.17 4.63
N LYS A 175 -6.25 -29.27 3.77
CA LYS A 175 -6.47 -30.40 2.85
C LYS A 175 -6.03 -30.10 1.41
N ILE A 176 -5.46 -28.92 1.15
CA ILE A 176 -4.85 -28.62 -0.15
C ILE A 176 -3.60 -29.49 -0.30
N PRO A 177 -3.45 -30.26 -1.40
CA PRO A 177 -2.27 -31.08 -1.63
C PRO A 177 -0.99 -30.23 -1.65
N LYS A 178 0.08 -30.70 -0.99
CA LYS A 178 1.39 -29.98 -0.98
C LYS A 178 2.05 -29.97 -2.36
N ALA A 179 1.84 -31.02 -3.15
CA ALA A 179 2.33 -31.11 -4.52
C ALA A 179 1.29 -30.51 -5.47
N LEU A 180 1.46 -29.24 -5.81
CA LEU A 180 0.60 -28.52 -6.75
C LEU A 180 1.19 -28.51 -8.16
N LYS A 181 0.32 -28.56 -9.17
CA LYS A 181 0.72 -28.34 -10.56
C LYS A 181 0.83 -26.84 -10.81
N ALA A 182 2.06 -26.35 -10.97
CA ALA A 182 2.29 -24.95 -11.33
C ALA A 182 1.68 -24.65 -12.71
N LEU A 183 0.93 -23.55 -12.79
CA LEU A 183 0.35 -23.06 -14.04
C LEU A 183 1.22 -21.94 -14.61
N LYS A 184 1.38 -21.95 -15.93
CA LYS A 184 1.95 -20.80 -16.66
C LYS A 184 0.80 -19.88 -17.04
N ILE A 185 0.90 -18.61 -16.65
CA ILE A 185 -0.06 -17.58 -17.04
C ILE A 185 0.33 -17.09 -18.45
N GLY A 186 -0.66 -16.79 -19.28
CA GLY A 186 -0.44 -16.16 -20.58
C GLY A 186 -0.02 -14.69 -20.46
N ALA A 187 0.15 -14.02 -21.59
CA ALA A 187 0.40 -12.58 -21.59
C ALA A 187 -0.79 -11.79 -21.01
N GLU A 188 -0.49 -10.74 -20.25
CA GLU A 188 -1.50 -9.83 -19.71
C GLU A 188 -2.27 -9.13 -20.85
N GLN A 189 -3.58 -9.01 -20.69
CA GLN A 189 -4.46 -8.33 -21.64
C GLN A 189 -5.29 -7.27 -20.92
N VAL A 190 -5.31 -6.05 -21.48
CA VAL A 190 -6.11 -4.95 -20.94
C VAL A 190 -7.57 -5.11 -21.35
N ILE A 191 -8.47 -5.21 -20.37
CA ILE A 191 -9.92 -5.28 -20.61
C ILE A 191 -10.47 -3.84 -20.66
N ILE A 192 -10.68 -3.31 -21.87
CA ILE A 192 -11.27 -1.98 -22.07
C ILE A 192 -12.80 -2.08 -21.95
N LYS A 193 -13.36 -1.60 -20.85
CA LYS A 193 -14.82 -1.45 -20.72
C LYS A 193 -15.26 -0.26 -21.58
N GLN A 194 -16.00 -0.52 -22.66
CA GLN A 194 -16.62 0.56 -23.44
C GLN A 194 -17.52 1.38 -22.52
N LYS A 195 -17.19 2.65 -22.34
CA LYS A 195 -18.01 3.59 -21.57
C LYS A 195 -19.29 3.77 -22.37
N GLN A 196 -20.40 3.20 -21.89
CA GLN A 196 -21.71 3.54 -22.42
C GLN A 196 -21.83 5.06 -22.42
N GLU A 197 -22.07 5.64 -23.59
CA GLU A 197 -22.31 7.07 -23.71
C GLU A 197 -23.51 7.39 -22.84
N LYS A 198 -23.26 8.07 -21.72
CA LYS A 198 -24.35 8.60 -20.90
C LYS A 198 -25.08 9.60 -21.77
N VAL A 199 -26.33 9.33 -22.10
CA VAL A 199 -27.17 10.27 -22.83
C VAL A 199 -27.22 11.57 -22.03
N LYS A 200 -26.70 12.64 -22.66
CA LYS A 200 -26.81 14.04 -22.24
C LYS A 200 -28.19 14.38 -21.67
N PRO A 201 -28.47 14.68 -20.39
CA PRO A 201 -29.80 15.20 -20.05
C PRO A 201 -30.01 16.53 -20.79
N LEU A 202 -31.24 16.79 -21.26
CA LEU A 202 -31.58 17.97 -22.08
C LEU A 202 -31.16 19.30 -21.43
N PHE A 203 -31.12 19.36 -20.10
CA PHE A 203 -30.71 20.52 -19.30
C PHE A 203 -29.20 20.82 -19.34
N GLU A 204 -28.34 19.87 -19.75
CA GLU A 204 -26.92 20.15 -20.00
C GLU A 204 -26.68 20.87 -21.34
N ASN A 205 -27.69 20.96 -22.21
CA ASN A 205 -27.57 21.68 -23.47
C ASN A 205 -27.82 23.18 -23.26
N SER A 206 -26.74 23.98 -23.35
CA SER A 206 -26.81 25.44 -23.18
C SER A 206 -27.82 26.12 -24.10
N TYR A 207 -27.99 25.66 -25.35
CA TYR A 207 -28.98 26.25 -26.27
C TYR A 207 -30.41 26.03 -25.80
N TRP A 208 -30.71 24.86 -25.22
CA TRP A 208 -32.04 24.54 -24.69
C TRP A 208 -32.36 25.39 -23.46
N LEU A 209 -31.36 25.64 -22.62
CA LEU A 209 -31.47 26.54 -21.47
C LEU A 209 -31.74 27.99 -21.91
N TRP A 210 -31.00 28.49 -22.89
CA TRP A 210 -31.23 29.83 -23.47
C TRP A 210 -32.62 29.95 -24.11
N ALA A 211 -33.11 28.90 -24.77
CA ALA A 211 -34.46 28.89 -25.33
C ALA A 211 -35.54 29.04 -24.25
N ILE A 212 -35.42 28.33 -23.11
CA ILE A 212 -36.33 28.51 -21.97
C ILE A 212 -36.25 29.93 -21.43
N ILE A 213 -35.03 30.48 -21.24
CA ILE A 213 -34.84 31.84 -20.74
C ILE A 213 -35.56 32.84 -21.64
N LEU A 214 -35.42 32.72 -22.96
CA LEU A 214 -36.08 33.59 -23.93
C LEU A 214 -37.61 33.50 -23.82
N VAL A 215 -38.16 32.29 -23.68
CA VAL A 215 -39.60 32.08 -23.48
C VAL A 215 -40.10 32.73 -22.18
N VAL A 216 -39.38 32.57 -21.08
CA VAL A 216 -39.73 33.19 -19.79
C VAL A 216 -39.70 34.72 -19.88
N ILE A 217 -38.68 35.29 -20.54
CA ILE A 217 -38.57 36.74 -20.76
C ILE A 217 -39.76 37.26 -21.58
N LEU A 218 -40.14 36.57 -22.66
CA LEU A 218 -41.28 36.96 -23.49
C LEU A 218 -42.61 36.89 -22.73
N ILE A 219 -42.80 35.86 -21.89
CA ILE A 219 -44.00 35.72 -21.05
C ILE A 219 -44.07 36.88 -20.05
N LEU A 220 -42.99 37.11 -19.29
CA LEU A 220 -42.94 38.20 -18.30
C LEU A 220 -43.09 39.57 -18.95
N GLY A 221 -42.40 39.82 -20.06
CA GLY A 221 -42.53 41.04 -20.87
C GLY A 221 -43.97 41.25 -21.35
N GLY A 222 -44.62 40.21 -21.87
CA GLY A 222 -46.02 40.27 -22.29
C GLY A 222 -46.98 40.60 -21.15
N PHE A 223 -46.79 39.99 -19.97
CA PHE A 223 -47.60 40.30 -18.79
C PHE A 223 -47.42 41.74 -18.30
N THR A 224 -46.18 42.25 -18.26
CA THR A 224 -45.91 43.65 -17.85
C THR A 224 -46.58 44.65 -18.79
N LEU A 225 -46.49 44.45 -20.11
CA LEU A 225 -47.15 45.31 -21.10
C LEU A 225 -48.68 45.25 -20.98
N LYS A 226 -49.24 44.06 -20.72
CA LYS A 226 -50.69 43.89 -20.51
C LYS A 226 -51.18 44.60 -19.26
N MET A 227 -50.38 44.66 -18.20
CA MET A 227 -50.71 45.42 -16.98
C MET A 227 -50.63 46.93 -17.21
N LEU A 228 -49.63 47.41 -17.94
CA LEU A 228 -49.49 48.83 -18.29
C LEU A 228 -50.61 49.34 -19.21
N LYS A 229 -51.11 48.50 -20.13
CA LYS A 229 -52.21 48.88 -21.03
C LYS A 229 -53.60 48.88 -20.36
N LYS A 230 -53.70 48.39 -19.12
CA LYS A 230 -54.95 48.30 -18.35
C LYS A 230 -54.98 49.26 -17.15
N SER A 231 -54.07 50.22 -17.12
CA SER A 231 -54.05 51.37 -16.22
C SER A 231 -54.18 52.65 -17.03
#